data_AF-W2P2Y5-F1
#
_entry.id   AF-W2P2Y5-F1
#
_cell.length_a   1.000
_cell.length_b   1.000
_cell.length_c   1.000
_cell.angle_alpha   90.00
_cell.angle_beta   90.00
_cell.angle_gamma   90.00
#
_symmetry.space_group_name_H-M   'P 1'
#
loop_
_entity.id
_entity.type
_entity.pdbx_description
1 polymer ?
#
loop_
_entity_poly.entity_id
_entity_poly.type
_entity_poly.pdbx_seq_one_letter_code
_entity_poly.pdbx_strand_id
1 'polypeptide(L)'
;MASNKDLCQYFFTLEAPGIYKCRYCPKLRKQAPGSGFSNLIGHLTDKHPQHQEDYKEHERSGCKDLATFGFVTDYACTVYNWMNWVVGRNMLIEEVDNE
;
A
#
# COMPACT_ATOMS: atom_id res chain seq x y z
N MET A 1 9.87 -15.60 -4.95
CA MET A 1 9.40 -15.15 -3.63
C MET A 1 10.11 -13.85 -3.34
N ALA A 2 9.35 -12.81 -3.00
CA ALA A 2 9.91 -11.53 -2.60
C ALA A 2 10.84 -11.71 -1.39
N SER A 3 11.98 -11.01 -1.37
CA SER A 3 12.80 -11.03 -0.17
C SER A 3 12.13 -10.22 0.94
N ASN A 4 12.40 -10.54 2.20
CA ASN A 4 11.90 -9.74 3.33
C ASN A 4 12.32 -8.27 3.22
N LYS A 5 13.46 -8.01 2.58
CA LYS A 5 13.94 -6.64 2.31
C LYS A 5 13.02 -5.92 1.33
N ASP A 6 12.62 -6.56 0.24
CA ASP A 6 11.75 -5.97 -0.79
C ASP A 6 10.35 -5.70 -0.21
N LEU A 7 9.80 -6.66 0.53
CA LEU A 7 8.53 -6.49 1.25
C LEU A 7 8.61 -5.32 2.23
N CYS A 8 9.71 -5.18 2.97
CA CYS A 8 9.87 -4.05 3.88
C CYS A 8 9.97 -2.71 3.15
N GLN A 9 10.69 -2.66 2.03
CA GLN A 9 10.81 -1.45 1.22
C GLN A 9 9.47 -1.03 0.60
N TYR A 10 8.64 -2.00 0.23
CA TYR A 10 7.34 -1.76 -0.36
C TYR A 10 6.28 -1.36 0.68
N PHE A 11 6.14 -2.12 1.76
CA PHE A 11 5.06 -1.95 2.74
C PHE A 11 5.35 -0.96 3.87
N PHE A 12 6.59 -0.48 3.99
CA PHE A 12 6.96 0.47 5.02
C PHE A 12 7.61 1.72 4.46
N THR A 13 7.52 2.79 5.23
CA THR A 13 8.26 4.03 5.01
C THR A 13 9.20 4.24 6.19
N LEU A 14 10.45 4.60 5.91
CA LEU A 14 11.41 4.93 6.96
C LEU A 14 11.14 6.38 7.43
N GLU A 15 10.63 6.54 8.65
CA GLU A 15 10.34 7.87 9.22
C GLU A 15 11.57 8.44 9.93
N ALA A 16 12.35 7.56 10.57
CA ALA A 16 13.60 7.90 11.26
C ALA A 16 14.51 6.66 11.30
N PRO A 17 15.81 6.80 11.63
CA PRO A 17 16.70 5.66 11.75
C PRO A 17 16.14 4.58 12.69
N GLY A 18 15.88 3.39 12.14
CA GLY A 18 15.30 2.26 12.90
C GLY A 18 13.81 2.40 13.22
N ILE A 19 13.09 3.37 12.65
CA ILE A 19 11.63 3.54 12.83
C ILE A 19 10.94 3.46 11.47
N TYR A 20 10.12 2.43 11.32
CA TYR A 20 9.37 2.15 10.10
C TYR A 20 7.88 2.35 10.34
N LYS A 21 7.24 3.11 9.47
CA LYS A 21 5.79 3.29 9.43
C LYS A 21 5.18 2.30 8.45
N CYS A 22 4.18 1.55 8.90
CA CYS A 22 3.40 0.70 8.01
C CYS A 22 2.59 1.57 7.04
N ARG A 23 2.50 1.17 5.78
CA ARG A 23 1.69 1.91 4.81
C ARG A 23 0.20 1.53 4.84
N TYR A 24 -0.16 0.36 5.36
CA TYR A 24 -1.57 -0.02 5.59
C TYR A 24 -2.20 0.68 6.79
N CYS A 25 -1.40 0.97 7.83
CA CYS A 25 -1.92 1.48 9.09
C CYS A 25 -0.96 2.47 9.74
N PRO A 26 -1.43 3.38 10.61
CA PRO A 26 -0.59 4.42 11.19
C PRO A 26 0.45 3.91 12.20
N LYS A 27 0.62 2.59 12.36
CA LYS A 27 1.51 2.01 13.37
C LYS A 27 2.99 2.15 12.97
N LEU A 28 3.78 2.61 13.94
CA LEU A 28 5.22 2.65 13.87
C LEU A 28 5.82 1.37 14.46
N ARG A 29 6.88 0.87 13.83
CA ARG A 29 7.64 -0.30 14.27
C ARG A 29 9.11 0.06 14.39
N LYS A 30 9.66 -0.20 15.57
CA LYS A 30 11.08 -0.04 15.84
C LYS A 30 11.82 -1.29 15.38
N GLN A 31 12.95 -1.10 14.72
CA GLN A 31 13.85 -2.14 14.28
C GLN A 31 15.26 -1.78 14.73
N ALA A 32 15.89 -2.66 15.50
CA ALA A 32 17.28 -2.49 15.90
C ALA A 32 18.22 -2.72 14.69
N PRO A 33 19.33 -1.96 14.58
CA PRO A 33 20.34 -2.22 13.57
C PRO A 33 20.82 -3.68 13.63
N GLY A 34 20.90 -4.36 12.48
CA GLY A 34 21.36 -5.75 12.39
C GLY A 34 20.37 -6.83 12.83
N SER A 35 19.16 -6.47 13.29
CA SER A 35 18.16 -7.45 13.78
C SER A 35 17.39 -8.20 12.69
N GLY A 36 17.61 -7.90 11.41
CA GLY A 36 16.80 -8.42 10.31
C GLY A 36 15.35 -7.91 10.31
N PHE A 37 14.53 -8.38 9.38
CA PHE A 37 13.19 -7.83 9.08
C PHE A 37 12.01 -8.60 9.71
N SER A 38 12.28 -9.63 10.52
CA SER A 38 11.27 -10.56 11.02
C SER A 38 10.16 -9.87 11.83
N ASN A 39 10.47 -8.78 12.53
CA ASN A 39 9.50 -7.97 13.28
C ASN A 39 8.49 -7.25 12.36
N LEU A 40 8.96 -6.73 11.22
CA LEU A 40 8.13 -6.03 10.24
C LEU A 40 7.27 -7.03 9.47
N ILE A 41 7.85 -8.15 9.06
CA ILE A 41 7.10 -9.23 8.40
C ILE A 41 6.07 -9.85 9.35
N GLY A 42 6.43 -10.10 10.61
CA GLY A 42 5.49 -10.59 11.62
C GLY A 42 4.30 -9.63 11.82
N HIS A 43 4.54 -8.32 11.76
CA HIS A 43 3.45 -7.34 11.79
C HIS A 43 2.53 -7.45 10.57
N LEU A 44 3.07 -7.63 9.37
CA LEU A 44 2.28 -7.82 8.15
C LEU A 44 1.45 -9.10 8.25
N THR A 45 2.04 -10.24 8.60
CA THR A 45 1.32 -11.51 8.71
C THR A 45 0.19 -11.46 9.75
N ASP A 46 0.40 -10.79 10.88
CA ASP A 46 -0.60 -10.70 11.97
C ASP A 46 -1.72 -9.69 11.71
N LYS A 47 -1.43 -8.55 11.06
CA LYS A 47 -2.39 -7.45 10.90
C LYS A 47 -2.87 -7.22 9.46
N HIS A 48 -2.12 -7.71 8.48
CA HIS A 48 -2.34 -7.50 7.05
C HIS A 48 -2.09 -8.82 6.29
N PRO A 49 -2.86 -9.90 6.56
CA PRO A 49 -2.62 -11.22 5.97
C PRO A 49 -2.64 -11.20 4.44
N GLN A 50 -3.38 -10.27 3.83
CA GLN A 50 -3.45 -10.07 2.38
C GLN A 50 -2.16 -9.52 1.73
N HIS A 51 -1.17 -9.06 2.51
CA HIS A 51 0.03 -8.40 1.97
C HIS A 51 0.79 -9.23 0.92
N GLN A 52 0.71 -10.56 0.98
CA GLN A 52 1.36 -11.42 -0.02
C GLN A 52 0.67 -11.37 -1.38
N GLU A 53 -0.65 -11.22 -1.40
CA GLU A 53 -1.43 -11.10 -2.64
C GLU A 53 -1.21 -9.71 -3.25
N ASP A 54 -1.29 -8.67 -2.42
CA ASP A 54 -1.05 -7.28 -2.84
C ASP A 54 0.35 -7.10 -3.45
N TYR A 55 1.38 -7.74 -2.87
CA TYR A 55 2.72 -7.70 -3.43
C TYR A 55 2.84 -8.45 -4.77
N LYS A 56 2.19 -9.61 -4.90
CA LYS A 56 2.17 -10.37 -6.16
C LYS A 56 1.45 -9.62 -7.27
N GLU A 57 0.37 -8.92 -6.92
CA GLU A 57 -0.37 -8.08 -7.87
C GLU A 57 0.50 -6.91 -8.32
N HIS A 58 1.21 -6.25 -7.40
CA HIS A 58 2.22 -5.25 -7.75
C HIS A 58 3.28 -5.80 -8.71
N GLU A 59 3.86 -6.97 -8.42
CA GLU A 59 4.84 -7.62 -9.32
C GLU A 59 4.25 -7.93 -10.70
N ARG A 60 2.98 -8.36 -10.77
CA ARG A 60 2.29 -8.67 -12.02
C ARG A 60 1.93 -7.42 -12.83
N SER A 61 1.58 -6.33 -12.15
CA SER A 61 1.06 -5.10 -12.77
C SER A 61 2.07 -4.40 -13.68
N GLY A 62 3.38 -4.61 -13.46
CA GLY A 62 4.44 -4.32 -14.42
C GLY A 62 4.38 -2.93 -15.07
N CYS A 63 4.00 -1.90 -14.31
CA CYS A 63 3.83 -0.50 -14.73
C CYS A 63 2.54 -0.14 -15.52
N LYS A 64 1.45 -0.92 -15.45
CA LYS A 64 0.20 -0.65 -16.22
C LYS A 64 -0.95 -0.01 -15.44
N ASP A 65 -0.82 0.11 -14.12
CA ASP A 65 -1.91 0.55 -13.24
C ASP A 65 -1.39 1.43 -12.08
N LEU A 66 -2.26 1.94 -11.22
CA LEU A 66 -1.93 2.79 -10.06
C LEU A 66 -0.85 2.16 -9.15
N ALA A 67 -0.75 0.82 -9.13
CA ALA A 67 0.31 0.07 -8.48
C ALA A 67 1.73 0.44 -8.94
N THR A 68 1.89 1.06 -10.12
CA THR A 68 3.16 1.63 -10.61
C THR A 68 3.73 2.69 -9.68
N PHE A 69 2.87 3.41 -8.96
CA PHE A 69 3.28 4.44 -8.01
C PHE A 69 3.72 3.85 -6.65
N GLY A 70 3.79 2.51 -6.56
CA GLY A 70 4.18 1.78 -5.37
C GLY A 70 2.96 1.34 -4.56
N PHE A 71 3.08 1.39 -3.23
CA PHE A 71 2.02 0.97 -2.34
C PHE A 71 0.80 1.91 -2.42
N VAL A 72 -0.35 1.34 -2.79
CA VAL A 72 -1.65 2.01 -2.85
C VAL A 72 -2.60 1.28 -1.90
N THR A 73 -3.35 2.02 -1.09
CA THR A 73 -4.39 1.42 -0.23
C THR A 73 -5.65 1.10 -1.04
N ASP A 74 -6.45 0.13 -0.60
CA ASP A 74 -7.76 -0.17 -1.21
C ASP A 74 -8.65 1.07 -1.33
N TYR A 75 -8.62 1.94 -0.32
CA TYR A 75 -9.33 3.22 -0.36
C TYR A 75 -8.85 4.12 -1.50
N ALA A 76 -7.53 4.34 -1.63
CA ALA A 76 -6.98 5.15 -2.70
C ALA A 76 -7.25 4.55 -4.09
N CYS A 77 -7.17 3.22 -4.22
CA CYS A 77 -7.52 2.50 -5.44
C CYS A 77 -9.01 2.68 -5.79
N THR A 78 -9.90 2.55 -4.80
CA THR A 78 -11.34 2.76 -4.97
C THR A 78 -11.66 4.18 -5.44
N VAL A 79 -11.06 5.19 -4.80
CA VAL A 79 -11.25 6.60 -5.18
C VAL A 79 -10.74 6.84 -6.61
N TYR A 80 -9.55 6.33 -6.95
CA TYR A 80 -9.00 6.48 -8.30
C TYR A 80 -9.89 5.80 -9.36
N ASN A 81 -10.34 4.57 -9.11
CA ASN A 81 -11.21 3.84 -10.03
C ASN A 81 -12.54 4.57 -10.24
N TRP A 82 -13.10 5.16 -9.18
CA TRP A 82 -14.30 5.99 -9.29
C TRP A 82 -14.03 7.24 -10.14
N MET A 83 -12.93 7.97 -9.89
CA MET A 83 -12.56 9.14 -10.68
C MET A 83 -12.33 8.76 -12.16
N ASN A 84 -11.61 7.68 -12.42
CA ASN A 84 -11.35 7.17 -13.75
C ASN A 84 -12.64 6.77 -14.48
N TRP A 85 -13.63 6.21 -13.76
CA TRP A 85 -14.95 5.88 -14.30
C TRP A 85 -15.76 7.14 -14.67
N VAL A 86 -15.76 8.17 -13.82
CA VAL A 86 -16.41 9.47 -14.07
C VAL A 86 -15.81 10.14 -15.32
N VAL A 87 -14.49 10.26 -15.36
CA VAL A 87 -13.77 10.89 -16.47
C VAL A 87 -13.92 10.08 -17.76
N GLY A 88 -13.73 8.75 -17.69
CA GLY A 88 -13.78 7.88 -18.86
C GLY A 88 -15.14 7.80 -19.54
N ARG A 89 -16.23 8.07 -18.81
CA ARG A 89 -17.59 8.17 -19.35
C ARG A 89 -18.06 9.61 -19.57
N ASN A 90 -17.19 10.59 -19.33
CA ASN A 90 -17.50 12.02 -19.43
C ASN A 90 -18.79 12.39 -18.67
N MET A 91 -18.97 11.85 -17.47
CA MET A 91 -20.15 12.14 -16.64
C MET A 91 -20.03 13.52 -16.01
N LEU A 92 -21.15 14.25 -15.98
CA LEU A 92 -21.23 15.54 -15.29
C LEU A 92 -21.08 15.30 -13.78
N ILE A 93 -20.23 16.11 -13.14
CA ILE A 93 -20.11 16.16 -11.68
C ILE A 93 -21.16 17.16 -11.21
N GLU A 94 -22.30 16.66 -10.77
CA GLU A 94 -23.37 17.46 -10.17
C GLU A 94 -23.34 17.30 -8.65
N GLU A 95 -23.57 18.39 -7.92
CA GLU A 95 -23.70 18.37 -6.46
C GLU A 95 -25.07 17.79 -6.11
N VAL A 96 -25.10 16.69 -5.36
CA VAL A 96 -26.34 16.16 -4.78
C VAL A 96 -26.57 16.91 -3.48
N ASP A 97 -27.50 17.86 -3.51
CA ASP A 97 -27.96 18.56 -2.31
C ASP A 97 -28.74 17.57 -1.43
N ASN A 98 -28.38 17.48 -0.15
CA ASN A 98 -28.94 16.50 0.77
C ASN A 98 -29.93 17.25 1.68
N GLU A 99 -31.13 17.52 1.14
CA GLU A 99 -32.27 18.10 1.89
C GLU A 99 -32.70 17.21 3.06
#